data_AF-A0A0F5I977-F1
#
_entry.id   AF-A0A0F5I977-F1
#
_cell.length_a   1.000
_cell.length_b   1.000
_cell.length_c   1.000
_cell.angle_alpha   90.00
_cell.angle_beta   90.00
_cell.angle_gamma   90.00
#
_symmetry.space_group_name_H-M   'P 1'
#
loop_
_entity.id
_entity.type
_entity.pdbx_description
1 polymer ?
#
loop_
_entity_poly.entity_id
_entity_poly.type
_entity_poly.pdbx_seq_one_letter_code
_entity_poly.pdbx_strand_id
1 'polypeptide(L)'
;MNNHQRDLTLYNAHFIDGLSKAGVESVVVSPGSRSTPMALLLAEHPDIEMYVQIDERSAAFFALGLAKASGKPVALLCTSGTAAANYLPAVAEAKISRVPLLVLTSDRPHELREVGAPQSIDQNQLYGTHVKWFVEMSPPESDEKLLNYARRTASRAVYISKQAPAGPVHMNFPFREPLLPDYDGLFERLDFEETPAVQLTIGSRVLSKNETEAWAKTLKDKEKGLIICGEHQSEGLERAVVDLAERLGYPLLADPLSGLRCNQFSSELVLDSYDAFLRSPSIKHQAAFDVVLRFGAMPVSKALTQYVSAHAASIHAVIDSGGGWRDPAGVATHMIAADERQFCEALVKALPERKETTPWARKWMQANQAAQSQMKSVDEYEELDEGKMFYEVLKRLPDQSSLFVGNSMPIRDLDSFFFKDERSIRLLGNRGANGIDGLVSSALGAAAASSRLYLIIGDLSLFHDLNGLLAAKLNGLSMTVIVMNNNGGGIFSYLPQSNEPKHFEKLFGTPADLDFAHAAKLYGAEYERVTDLASLERGMSRAAETDGLFIMEAVTDRTESVTAHRELWKKVSQEIEKLTAGDDFWK
;
A
#
# COMPACT_ATOMS: atom_id res chain seq x y z
N MET A 1 41.37 -21.01 -0.91
CA MET A 1 40.65 -20.04 -0.07
C MET A 1 41.50 -19.71 1.16
N ASN A 2 41.84 -18.44 1.38
CA ASN A 2 42.47 -18.03 2.64
C ASN A 2 41.41 -18.03 3.76
N ASN A 3 41.81 -18.08 5.03
CA ASN A 3 40.86 -18.21 6.15
C ASN A 3 39.80 -17.09 6.13
N HIS A 4 40.21 -15.85 5.85
CA HIS A 4 39.30 -14.71 5.73
C HIS A 4 38.23 -14.88 4.65
N GLN A 5 38.61 -15.32 3.45
CA GLN A 5 37.68 -15.59 2.36
C GLN A 5 36.72 -16.73 2.72
N ARG A 6 37.19 -17.74 3.46
CA ARG A 6 36.36 -18.83 3.97
C ARG A 6 35.31 -18.35 4.96
N ASP A 7 35.75 -17.58 5.94
CA ASP A 7 34.91 -16.99 6.97
C ASP A 7 33.82 -16.12 6.34
N LEU A 8 34.23 -15.22 5.42
CA LEU A 8 33.32 -14.37 4.67
C LEU A 8 32.30 -15.17 3.83
N THR A 9 32.76 -16.23 3.16
CA THR A 9 31.91 -17.04 2.27
C THR A 9 30.88 -17.83 3.07
N LEU A 10 31.33 -18.66 4.02
CA LEU A 10 30.45 -19.59 4.72
C LEU A 10 29.44 -18.87 5.62
N TYR A 11 29.86 -17.81 6.31
CA TYR A 11 28.99 -17.02 7.19
C TYR A 11 27.82 -16.40 6.42
N ASN A 12 28.10 -15.73 5.30
CA ASN A 12 27.06 -15.09 4.50
C ASN A 12 26.21 -16.12 3.75
N ALA A 13 26.78 -17.24 3.28
CA ALA A 13 26.01 -18.31 2.67
C ALA A 13 25.00 -18.93 3.65
N HIS A 14 25.38 -19.14 4.92
CA HIS A 14 24.48 -19.64 5.96
C HIS A 14 23.39 -18.64 6.32
N PHE A 15 23.69 -17.34 6.31
CA PHE A 15 22.70 -16.29 6.47
C PHE A 15 21.67 -16.30 5.32
N ILE A 16 22.14 -16.36 4.07
CA ILE A 16 21.30 -16.34 2.86
C ILE A 16 20.43 -17.60 2.78
N ASP A 17 20.98 -18.79 3.02
CA ASP A 17 20.17 -20.02 3.11
C ASP A 17 19.10 -19.89 4.21
N GLY A 18 19.46 -19.31 5.37
CA GLY A 18 18.52 -19.03 6.45
C GLY A 18 17.37 -18.10 6.06
N LEU A 19 17.59 -17.14 5.14
CA LEU A 19 16.55 -16.30 4.57
C LEU A 19 15.65 -17.12 3.63
N SER A 20 16.24 -17.87 2.68
CA SER A 20 15.52 -18.71 1.72
C SER A 20 14.63 -19.72 2.44
N LYS A 21 15.17 -20.50 3.39
CA LYS A 21 14.40 -21.48 4.17
C LYS A 21 13.32 -20.86 5.05
N ALA A 22 13.43 -19.58 5.38
CA ALA A 22 12.41 -18.83 6.10
C ALA A 22 11.32 -18.23 5.18
N GLY A 23 11.45 -18.41 3.85
CA GLY A 23 10.45 -18.01 2.85
C GLY A 23 10.73 -16.69 2.15
N VAL A 24 11.99 -16.24 2.11
CA VAL A 24 12.40 -15.11 1.26
C VAL A 24 12.71 -15.64 -0.13
N GLU A 25 11.98 -15.17 -1.12
CA GLU A 25 12.11 -15.58 -2.52
C GLU A 25 12.67 -14.47 -3.42
N SER A 26 12.72 -13.23 -2.91
CA SER A 26 13.16 -12.08 -3.70
C SER A 26 14.04 -11.13 -2.90
N VAL A 27 15.05 -10.58 -3.58
CA VAL A 27 15.93 -9.56 -3.05
C VAL A 27 16.09 -8.41 -4.05
N VAL A 28 16.06 -7.19 -3.53
CA VAL A 28 16.34 -5.98 -4.30
C VAL A 28 17.72 -5.47 -3.91
N VAL A 29 18.62 -5.37 -4.89
CA VAL A 29 20.03 -5.06 -4.66
C VAL A 29 20.41 -3.74 -5.30
N SER A 30 21.04 -2.87 -4.51
CA SER A 30 21.70 -1.67 -4.99
C SER A 30 23.22 -1.89 -5.08
N PRO A 31 23.88 -1.49 -6.19
CA PRO A 31 25.28 -1.83 -6.44
C PRO A 31 26.23 -1.11 -5.48
N GLY A 32 27.32 -1.78 -5.10
CA GLY A 32 28.40 -1.13 -4.37
C GLY A 32 29.48 -2.10 -3.85
N SER A 33 30.65 -1.54 -3.54
CA SER A 33 31.82 -2.38 -3.21
C SER A 33 31.67 -3.13 -1.89
N ARG A 34 31.18 -2.49 -0.82
CA ARG A 34 31.11 -3.15 0.51
C ARG A 34 30.09 -4.29 0.54
N SER A 35 29.04 -4.23 -0.29
CA SER A 35 28.01 -5.26 -0.42
C SER A 35 28.39 -6.44 -1.31
N THR A 36 29.58 -6.43 -1.93
CA THR A 36 30.09 -7.51 -2.80
C THR A 36 29.87 -8.93 -2.24
N PRO A 37 30.18 -9.23 -0.95
CA PRO A 37 30.04 -10.58 -0.43
C PRO A 37 28.59 -11.08 -0.49
N MET A 38 27.65 -10.24 -0.07
CA MET A 38 26.23 -10.56 -0.06
C MET A 38 25.64 -10.59 -1.46
N ALA A 39 25.99 -9.61 -2.30
CA ALA A 39 25.43 -9.48 -3.64
C ALA A 39 25.79 -10.68 -4.53
N LEU A 40 27.05 -11.12 -4.53
CA LEU A 40 27.47 -12.28 -5.34
C LEU A 40 26.83 -13.58 -4.84
N LEU A 41 26.75 -13.78 -3.52
CA LEU A 41 26.13 -14.98 -2.96
C LEU A 41 24.61 -15.00 -3.17
N LEU A 42 23.92 -13.86 -3.08
CA LEU A 42 22.49 -13.79 -3.40
C LEU A 42 22.23 -14.10 -4.88
N ALA A 43 23.11 -13.65 -5.78
CA ALA A 43 22.98 -13.92 -7.22
C ALA A 43 23.18 -15.40 -7.57
N GLU A 44 23.97 -16.12 -6.78
CA GLU A 44 24.22 -17.55 -6.96
C GLU A 44 23.10 -18.44 -6.37
N HIS A 45 22.30 -17.91 -5.44
CA HIS A 45 21.33 -18.74 -4.72
C HIS A 45 20.17 -19.16 -5.65
N PRO A 46 19.89 -20.46 -5.82
CA PRO A 46 18.96 -20.94 -6.86
C PRO A 46 17.49 -20.54 -6.63
N ASP A 47 17.08 -20.37 -5.38
CA ASP A 47 15.69 -20.06 -5.02
C ASP A 47 15.41 -18.57 -4.77
N ILE A 48 16.40 -17.67 -4.96
CA ILE A 48 16.24 -16.24 -4.71
C ILE A 48 16.31 -15.47 -6.02
N GLU A 49 15.22 -14.79 -6.36
CA GLU A 49 15.18 -13.88 -7.49
C GLU A 49 15.78 -12.51 -7.12
N MET A 50 16.70 -12.03 -7.95
CA MET A 50 17.38 -10.75 -7.74
C MET A 50 16.86 -9.67 -8.69
N TYR A 51 16.50 -8.53 -8.11
CA TYR A 51 16.16 -7.30 -8.83
C TYR A 51 17.22 -6.24 -8.57
N VAL A 52 17.89 -5.76 -9.61
CA VAL A 52 18.94 -4.74 -9.46
C VAL A 52 18.36 -3.35 -9.69
N GLN A 53 18.66 -2.42 -8.78
CA GLN A 53 18.22 -1.03 -8.83
C GLN A 53 19.40 -0.11 -8.53
N ILE A 54 19.54 0.98 -9.27
CA ILE A 54 20.70 1.89 -9.12
C ILE A 54 20.44 2.92 -8.03
N ASP A 55 19.27 3.55 -8.04
CA ASP A 55 18.85 4.54 -7.04
C ASP A 55 18.31 3.81 -5.82
N GLU A 56 19.00 3.90 -4.67
CA GLU A 56 18.59 3.20 -3.44
C GLU A 56 17.19 3.58 -2.96
N ARG A 57 16.76 4.84 -3.15
CA ARG A 57 15.41 5.26 -2.74
C ARG A 57 14.38 4.53 -3.59
N SER A 58 14.57 4.50 -4.91
CA SER A 58 13.71 3.74 -5.82
C SER A 58 13.77 2.23 -5.52
N ALA A 59 14.96 1.69 -5.21
CA ALA A 59 15.14 0.29 -4.82
C ALA A 59 14.28 -0.09 -3.61
N ALA A 60 14.28 0.73 -2.56
CA ALA A 60 13.52 0.48 -1.36
C ALA A 60 12.00 0.51 -1.60
N PHE A 61 11.52 1.45 -2.42
CA PHE A 61 10.11 1.50 -2.81
C PHE A 61 9.71 0.38 -3.77
N PHE A 62 10.62 -0.11 -4.62
CA PHE A 62 10.41 -1.30 -5.43
C PHE A 62 10.22 -2.54 -4.54
N ALA A 63 11.09 -2.75 -3.55
CA ALA A 63 10.91 -3.83 -2.59
C ALA A 63 9.60 -3.71 -1.79
N LEU A 64 9.22 -2.49 -1.38
CA LEU A 64 7.94 -2.22 -0.73
C LEU A 64 6.77 -2.68 -1.61
N GLY A 65 6.77 -2.30 -2.89
CA GLY A 65 5.75 -2.68 -3.86
C GLY A 65 5.67 -4.19 -4.07
N LEU A 66 6.82 -4.84 -4.23
CA LEU A 66 6.95 -6.28 -4.41
C LEU A 66 6.44 -7.05 -3.18
N ALA A 67 6.81 -6.62 -1.97
CA ALA A 67 6.33 -7.23 -0.73
C ALA A 67 4.82 -7.02 -0.52
N LYS A 68 4.31 -5.82 -0.83
CA LYS A 68 2.88 -5.50 -0.75
C LYS A 68 2.05 -6.34 -1.74
N ALA A 69 2.54 -6.54 -2.95
CA ALA A 69 1.83 -7.32 -3.96
C ALA A 69 1.95 -8.84 -3.75
N SER A 70 3.11 -9.35 -3.34
CA SER A 70 3.31 -10.79 -3.12
C SER A 70 2.75 -11.29 -1.78
N GLY A 71 2.61 -10.41 -0.78
CA GLY A 71 2.33 -10.81 0.60
C GLY A 71 3.50 -11.53 1.29
N LYS A 72 4.68 -11.55 0.65
CA LYS A 72 5.89 -12.24 1.10
C LYS A 72 6.95 -11.24 1.60
N PRO A 73 7.84 -11.65 2.52
CA PRO A 73 8.96 -10.80 2.93
C PRO A 73 9.95 -10.61 1.77
N VAL A 74 10.40 -9.38 1.57
CA VAL A 74 11.40 -9.03 0.54
C VAL A 74 12.65 -8.46 1.20
N ALA A 75 13.82 -8.92 0.78
CA ALA A 75 15.09 -8.40 1.24
C ALA A 75 15.56 -7.20 0.40
N LEU A 76 16.26 -6.27 1.04
CA LEU A 76 16.87 -5.08 0.43
C LEU A 76 18.35 -5.05 0.79
N LEU A 77 19.25 -5.01 -0.20
CA LEU A 77 20.69 -4.96 0.04
C LEU A 77 21.28 -3.67 -0.53
N CYS A 78 22.08 -2.95 0.26
CA CYS A 78 22.93 -1.87 -0.23
C CYS A 78 24.34 -1.89 0.38
N THR A 79 25.24 -1.12 -0.21
CA THR A 79 26.56 -0.84 0.34
C THR A 79 26.49 0.12 1.55
N SER A 80 27.64 0.40 2.16
CA SER A 80 27.77 1.36 3.27
C SER A 80 27.59 2.82 2.84
N GLY A 81 27.30 3.69 3.81
CA GLY A 81 27.21 5.13 3.62
C GLY A 81 25.78 5.61 3.36
N THR A 82 25.66 6.71 2.61
CA THR A 82 24.35 7.33 2.32
C THR A 82 23.41 6.45 1.50
N ALA A 83 23.90 5.39 0.87
CA ALA A 83 23.09 4.34 0.26
C ALA A 83 22.02 3.83 1.24
N ALA A 84 22.43 3.46 2.46
CA ALA A 84 21.53 3.00 3.51
C ALA A 84 20.53 4.10 3.94
N ALA A 85 20.93 5.37 3.96
CA ALA A 85 20.05 6.47 4.35
C ALA A 85 18.90 6.70 3.35
N ASN A 86 19.13 6.44 2.05
CA ASN A 86 18.10 6.57 1.02
C ASN A 86 16.96 5.54 1.15
N TYR A 87 17.15 4.46 1.92
CA TYR A 87 16.07 3.50 2.22
C TYR A 87 15.04 4.04 3.22
N LEU A 88 15.35 5.11 3.97
CA LEU A 88 14.50 5.60 5.07
C LEU A 88 13.04 5.87 4.67
N PRO A 89 12.71 6.53 3.54
CA PRO A 89 11.32 6.82 3.21
C PRO A 89 10.47 5.56 3.02
N ALA A 90 10.96 4.57 2.29
CA ALA A 90 10.26 3.30 2.10
C ALA A 90 10.20 2.46 3.39
N VAL A 91 11.22 2.52 4.24
CA VAL A 91 11.20 1.88 5.57
C VAL A 91 10.11 2.51 6.45
N ALA A 92 9.98 3.84 6.44
CA ALA A 92 8.92 4.53 7.17
C ALA A 92 7.52 4.16 6.64
N GLU A 93 7.34 4.11 5.32
CA GLU A 93 6.09 3.63 4.69
C GLU A 93 5.78 2.17 5.07
N ALA A 94 6.76 1.27 4.93
CA ALA A 94 6.61 -0.15 5.25
C ALA A 94 6.16 -0.38 6.69
N LYS A 95 6.67 0.42 7.63
CA LYS A 95 6.27 0.35 9.04
C LYS A 95 4.79 0.68 9.25
N ILE A 96 4.29 1.73 8.61
CA ILE A 96 2.93 2.21 8.81
C ILE A 96 1.93 1.33 8.03
N SER A 97 2.28 0.96 6.79
CA SER A 97 1.50 0.06 5.93
C SER A 97 1.61 -1.42 6.31
N ARG A 98 2.45 -1.75 7.30
CA ARG A 98 2.67 -3.11 7.79
C ARG A 98 3.21 -4.07 6.73
N VAL A 99 4.20 -3.63 5.95
CA VAL A 99 4.84 -4.42 4.88
C VAL A 99 6.13 -5.05 5.40
N PRO A 100 6.34 -6.38 5.24
CA PRO A 100 7.50 -7.09 5.76
C PRO A 100 8.75 -6.89 4.88
N LEU A 101 9.63 -5.95 5.25
CA LEU A 101 10.91 -5.74 4.57
C LEU A 101 12.11 -6.17 5.44
N LEU A 102 13.12 -6.75 4.81
CA LEU A 102 14.40 -7.11 5.46
C LEU A 102 15.49 -6.20 4.92
N VAL A 103 15.86 -5.17 5.67
CA VAL A 103 16.85 -4.18 5.26
C VAL A 103 18.25 -4.69 5.64
N LEU A 104 19.08 -4.98 4.65
CA LEU A 104 20.45 -5.49 4.77
C LEU A 104 21.42 -4.38 4.35
N THR A 105 22.08 -3.76 5.32
CA THR A 105 23.07 -2.71 5.04
C THR A 105 24.47 -3.27 5.25
N SER A 106 25.32 -3.18 4.23
CA SER A 106 26.74 -3.51 4.41
C SER A 106 27.47 -2.34 5.07
N ASP A 107 28.50 -2.62 5.85
CA ASP A 107 29.19 -1.63 6.67
C ASP A 107 30.69 -1.86 6.74
N ARG A 108 31.43 -0.84 7.17
CA ARG A 108 32.85 -0.96 7.50
C ARG A 108 33.04 -1.77 8.79
N PRO A 109 34.18 -2.48 8.95
CA PRO A 109 34.51 -3.14 10.19
C PRO A 109 34.82 -2.10 11.28
N HIS A 110 34.76 -2.52 12.55
CA HIS A 110 34.91 -1.66 13.73
C HIS A 110 36.10 -0.69 13.65
N GLU A 111 37.27 -1.15 13.20
CA GLU A 111 38.48 -0.34 13.10
C GLU A 111 38.43 0.79 12.06
N LEU A 112 37.40 0.84 11.21
CA LEU A 112 37.19 1.85 10.17
C LEU A 112 35.91 2.69 10.38
N ARG A 113 35.22 2.54 11.51
CA ARG A 113 34.05 3.38 11.84
C ARG A 113 34.46 4.56 12.69
N GLU A 114 33.75 5.68 12.55
CA GLU A 114 33.94 6.91 13.35
C GLU A 114 35.34 7.53 13.28
N VAL A 115 36.16 7.11 12.31
CA VAL A 115 37.54 7.58 12.12
C VAL A 115 37.73 8.40 10.84
N GLY A 116 36.63 8.82 10.20
CA GLY A 116 36.65 9.55 8.93
C GLY A 116 37.01 8.69 7.72
N ALA A 117 36.82 7.36 7.80
CA ALA A 117 37.04 6.47 6.67
C ALA A 117 36.06 6.79 5.52
N PRO A 118 36.50 6.69 4.26
CA PRO A 118 35.66 7.02 3.11
C PRO A 118 34.44 6.09 3.03
N GLN A 119 33.28 6.70 2.75
CA GLN A 119 32.00 6.01 2.61
C GLN A 119 31.59 5.22 3.86
N SER A 120 31.88 5.77 5.04
CA SER A 120 31.43 5.27 6.35
C SER A 120 30.56 6.32 7.03
N ILE A 121 29.40 5.90 7.53
CA ILE A 121 28.55 6.67 8.44
C ILE A 121 28.20 5.78 9.63
N ASP A 122 27.59 6.35 10.68
CA ASP A 122 26.97 5.51 11.72
C ASP A 122 25.70 4.87 11.15
N GLN A 123 25.71 3.54 11.02
CA GLN A 123 24.56 2.76 10.56
C GLN A 123 23.86 2.03 11.70
N ASN A 124 24.33 2.17 12.95
CA ASN A 124 23.71 1.50 14.08
C ASN A 124 22.39 2.18 14.45
N GLN A 125 21.30 1.40 14.43
CA GLN A 125 19.94 1.90 14.60
C GLN A 125 19.57 3.06 13.64
N LEU A 126 20.12 3.05 12.41
CA LEU A 126 19.93 4.12 11.41
C LEU A 126 18.45 4.52 11.20
N TYR A 127 17.54 3.56 11.26
CA TYR A 127 16.11 3.77 11.06
C TYR A 127 15.31 3.91 12.37
N GLY A 128 15.97 3.91 13.52
CA GLY A 128 15.36 4.08 14.85
C GLY A 128 14.11 3.22 15.06
N THR A 129 12.98 3.88 15.36
CA THR A 129 11.69 3.22 15.63
C THR A 129 10.90 2.88 14.37
N HIS A 130 11.40 3.23 13.18
CA HIS A 130 10.78 2.84 11.91
C HIS A 130 10.98 1.35 11.62
N VAL A 131 11.89 0.64 12.31
CA VAL A 131 12.04 -0.81 12.22
C VAL A 131 11.50 -1.52 13.46
N LYS A 132 11.04 -2.76 13.31
CA LYS A 132 10.60 -3.60 14.42
C LYS A 132 11.75 -4.20 15.20
N TRP A 133 12.88 -4.41 14.54
CA TRP A 133 14.07 -5.00 15.13
C TRP A 133 15.29 -4.56 14.37
N PHE A 134 16.35 -4.28 15.12
CA PHE A 134 17.68 -3.97 14.63
C PHE A 134 18.67 -4.97 15.22
N VAL A 135 19.62 -5.41 14.40
CA VAL A 135 20.80 -6.14 14.86
C VAL A 135 22.02 -5.71 14.04
N GLU A 136 23.12 -5.50 14.75
CA GLU A 136 24.44 -5.49 14.14
C GLU A 136 24.97 -6.93 14.13
N MET A 137 25.31 -7.43 12.94
CA MET A 137 25.84 -8.77 12.76
C MET A 137 27.29 -8.83 13.24
N SER A 138 27.71 -10.00 13.74
CA SER A 138 29.12 -10.23 14.04
C SER A 138 29.97 -10.09 12.77
N PRO A 139 31.26 -9.73 12.89
CA PRO A 139 32.20 -9.98 11.80
C PRO A 139 32.13 -11.45 11.35
N PRO A 140 32.31 -11.74 10.05
CA PRO A 140 32.25 -13.10 9.54
C PRO A 140 33.33 -14.01 10.14
N GLU A 141 32.92 -15.18 10.60
CA GLU A 141 33.78 -16.30 11.05
C GLU A 141 33.12 -17.61 10.63
N SER A 142 33.90 -18.63 10.30
CA SER A 142 33.41 -19.95 9.87
C SER A 142 33.35 -21.01 10.96
N ASP A 143 33.42 -20.64 12.24
CA ASP A 143 33.15 -21.57 13.33
C ASP A 143 31.64 -21.94 13.37
N GLU A 144 31.35 -23.18 13.75
CA GLU A 144 29.99 -23.73 13.73
C GLU A 144 28.98 -22.87 14.53
N LYS A 145 29.40 -22.22 15.63
CA LYS A 145 28.49 -21.40 16.44
C LYS A 145 28.13 -20.11 15.71
N LEU A 146 29.07 -19.46 15.03
CA LEU A 146 28.77 -18.25 14.28
C LEU A 146 28.03 -18.52 12.96
N LEU A 147 28.28 -19.65 12.31
CA LEU A 147 27.46 -20.11 11.19
C LEU A 147 26.00 -20.37 11.62
N ASN A 148 25.81 -21.06 12.75
CA ASN A 148 24.49 -21.28 13.36
C ASN A 148 23.82 -19.95 13.77
N TYR A 149 24.59 -19.00 14.31
CA TYR A 149 24.09 -17.66 14.66
C TYR A 149 23.61 -16.89 13.43
N ALA A 150 24.39 -16.88 12.34
CA ALA A 150 24.04 -16.17 11.11
C ALA A 150 22.71 -16.69 10.55
N ARG A 151 22.60 -18.02 10.40
CA ARG A 151 21.39 -18.68 9.89
C ARG A 151 20.15 -18.45 10.77
N ARG A 152 20.28 -18.59 12.09
CA ARG A 152 19.17 -18.35 13.04
C ARG A 152 18.75 -16.88 13.06
N THR A 153 19.70 -15.97 12.89
CA THR A 153 19.42 -14.53 12.83
C THR A 153 18.60 -14.17 11.60
N ALA A 154 18.91 -14.77 10.43
CA ALA A 154 18.10 -14.64 9.24
C ALA A 154 16.65 -15.10 9.47
N SER A 155 16.45 -16.31 10.01
CA SER A 155 15.10 -16.81 10.30
C SER A 155 14.36 -15.95 11.33
N ARG A 156 15.06 -15.44 12.35
CA ARG A 156 14.49 -14.49 13.32
C ARG A 156 14.05 -13.18 12.67
N ALA A 157 14.85 -12.65 11.75
CA ALA A 157 14.52 -11.42 11.01
C ALA A 157 13.20 -11.57 10.25
N VAL A 158 13.08 -12.67 9.50
CA VAL A 158 11.86 -13.00 8.75
C VAL A 158 10.66 -13.16 9.69
N TYR A 159 10.82 -13.94 10.76
CA TYR A 159 9.76 -14.12 11.76
C TYR A 159 9.25 -12.78 12.33
N ILE A 160 10.16 -11.90 12.75
CA ILE A 160 9.79 -10.59 13.31
C ILE A 160 9.13 -9.70 12.26
N SER A 161 9.63 -9.70 11.02
CA SER A 161 9.07 -8.88 9.94
C SER A 161 7.62 -9.25 9.62
N LYS A 162 7.27 -10.54 9.69
CA LYS A 162 5.93 -11.07 9.39
C LYS A 162 4.99 -11.08 10.60
N GLN A 163 5.52 -11.14 11.83
CA GLN A 163 4.69 -11.14 13.04
C GLN A 163 3.76 -9.92 13.05
N ALA A 164 2.47 -10.09 13.37
CA ALA A 164 1.54 -8.96 13.45
C ALA A 164 1.91 -7.94 14.56
N PRO A 165 1.87 -6.62 14.29
CA PRO A 165 1.73 -6.03 12.97
C PRO A 165 3.02 -6.21 12.18
N ALA A 166 2.93 -6.64 10.93
CA ALA A 166 4.10 -6.82 10.06
C ALA A 166 4.84 -5.49 9.86
N GLY A 167 6.09 -5.55 9.41
CA GLY A 167 6.89 -4.34 9.21
C GLY A 167 8.37 -4.62 8.96
N PRO A 168 9.16 -3.56 8.73
CA PRO A 168 10.55 -3.71 8.36
C PRO A 168 11.44 -4.09 9.56
N VAL A 169 12.53 -4.81 9.28
CA VAL A 169 13.63 -5.09 10.21
C VAL A 169 14.96 -4.71 9.55
N HIS A 170 15.97 -4.38 10.35
CA HIS A 170 17.28 -3.93 9.86
C HIS A 170 18.42 -4.78 10.42
N MET A 171 19.26 -5.28 9.53
CA MET A 171 20.49 -5.99 9.83
C MET A 171 21.67 -5.25 9.21
N ASN A 172 22.66 -4.89 10.03
CA ASN A 172 23.87 -4.19 9.61
C ASN A 172 25.07 -5.14 9.61
N PHE A 173 25.84 -5.21 8.52
CA PHE A 173 26.88 -6.21 8.28
C PHE A 173 28.29 -5.60 8.18
N PRO A 174 29.14 -5.69 9.23
CA PRO A 174 30.53 -5.24 9.16
C PRO A 174 31.40 -6.20 8.33
N PHE A 175 31.75 -5.80 7.10
CA PHE A 175 32.63 -6.60 6.25
C PHE A 175 34.05 -6.03 6.20
N ARG A 176 35.03 -6.83 6.62
CA ARG A 176 36.46 -6.52 6.48
C ARG A 176 36.99 -6.96 5.11
N GLU A 177 37.89 -6.18 4.52
CA GLU A 177 38.57 -6.54 3.27
C GLU A 177 39.57 -7.69 3.46
N PRO A 178 39.80 -8.52 2.43
CA PRO A 178 39.21 -8.51 1.08
C PRO A 178 37.74 -8.99 1.04
N LEU A 179 36.97 -8.52 0.06
CA LEU A 179 35.50 -8.68 0.01
C LEU A 179 34.99 -9.73 -1.00
N LEU A 180 35.87 -10.45 -1.68
CA LEU A 180 35.48 -11.41 -2.70
C LEU A 180 35.21 -12.79 -2.06
N PRO A 181 33.96 -13.28 -2.00
CA PRO A 181 33.67 -14.64 -1.55
C PRO A 181 34.08 -15.66 -2.63
N ASP A 182 34.10 -16.93 -2.27
CA ASP A 182 34.08 -18.05 -3.22
C ASP A 182 32.62 -18.42 -3.48
N TYR A 183 32.05 -17.92 -4.57
CA TYR A 183 30.62 -17.94 -4.82
C TYR A 183 30.22 -18.93 -5.91
N ASP A 184 30.99 -19.09 -6.98
CA ASP A 184 30.65 -19.93 -8.15
C ASP A 184 30.16 -21.31 -7.69
N GLY A 185 28.92 -21.71 -7.96
CA GLY A 185 28.32 -23.02 -7.59
C GLY A 185 28.32 -23.34 -6.09
N LEU A 186 28.45 -22.36 -5.20
CA LEU A 186 28.64 -22.59 -3.77
C LEU A 186 27.46 -23.34 -3.15
N PHE A 187 26.22 -22.95 -3.46
CA PHE A 187 25.02 -23.54 -2.87
C PHE A 187 24.74 -24.97 -3.35
N GLU A 188 25.37 -25.40 -4.45
CA GLU A 188 25.32 -26.79 -4.92
C GLU A 188 26.34 -27.68 -4.18
N ARG A 189 27.44 -27.08 -3.70
CA ARG A 189 28.55 -27.80 -3.05
C ARG A 189 28.48 -27.81 -1.53
N LEU A 190 27.82 -26.83 -0.93
CA LEU A 190 27.67 -26.74 0.52
C LEU A 190 26.54 -27.66 0.99
N ASP A 191 26.85 -28.46 1.99
CA ASP A 191 25.85 -29.20 2.75
C ASP A 191 25.38 -28.33 3.93
N PHE A 192 24.11 -27.93 3.88
CA PHE A 192 23.45 -27.16 4.92
C PHE A 192 22.72 -28.05 5.94
N GLU A 193 22.74 -29.38 5.81
CA GLU A 193 22.02 -30.32 6.68
C GLU A 193 22.59 -30.38 8.10
N GLU A 194 23.89 -30.12 8.28
CA GLU A 194 24.54 -30.10 9.60
C GLU A 194 24.00 -28.98 10.51
N THR A 195 23.41 -27.94 9.93
CA THR A 195 22.69 -26.88 10.65
C THR A 195 21.21 -26.93 10.32
N PRO A 196 20.32 -27.48 11.16
CA PRO A 196 18.90 -27.49 10.86
C PRO A 196 18.32 -26.06 10.74
N ALA A 197 17.57 -25.80 9.66
CA ALA A 197 16.83 -24.55 9.51
C ALA A 197 15.76 -24.40 10.60
N VAL A 198 15.52 -23.17 11.05
CA VAL A 198 14.47 -22.89 12.04
C VAL A 198 13.12 -22.92 11.33
N GLN A 199 12.26 -23.86 11.72
CA GLN A 199 10.88 -23.93 11.24
C GLN A 199 10.05 -22.83 11.91
N LEU A 200 9.43 -21.97 11.10
CA LEU A 200 8.67 -20.81 11.59
C LEU A 200 7.17 -21.09 11.55
N THR A 201 6.51 -20.95 12.70
CA THR A 201 5.05 -20.94 12.82
C THR A 201 4.60 -19.60 13.36
N ILE A 202 3.79 -18.87 12.61
CA ILE A 202 3.22 -17.58 13.03
C ILE A 202 1.73 -17.80 13.33
N GLY A 203 1.35 -17.57 14.59
CA GLY A 203 -0.05 -17.64 15.01
C GLY A 203 -0.76 -16.28 14.92
N SER A 204 -2.08 -16.33 14.86
CA SER A 204 -2.96 -15.17 14.95
C SER A 204 -3.46 -14.96 16.38
N ARG A 205 -3.73 -13.70 16.75
CA ARG A 205 -4.42 -13.36 18.01
C ARG A 205 -5.92 -13.52 17.82
N VAL A 206 -6.60 -14.17 18.75
CA VAL A 206 -8.06 -14.36 18.71
C VAL A 206 -8.68 -13.98 20.04
N LEU A 207 -9.95 -13.56 20.00
CA LEU A 207 -10.72 -13.37 21.22
C LEU A 207 -11.01 -14.72 21.89
N SER A 208 -11.11 -14.70 23.22
CA SER A 208 -11.65 -15.85 23.93
C SER A 208 -13.13 -16.07 23.57
N LYS A 209 -13.63 -17.29 23.82
CA LYS A 209 -15.04 -17.62 23.62
C LYS A 209 -15.98 -16.68 24.39
N ASN A 210 -15.65 -16.37 25.65
CA ASN A 210 -16.46 -15.49 26.49
C ASN A 210 -16.51 -14.05 25.96
N GLU A 211 -15.37 -13.52 25.47
CA GLU A 211 -15.32 -12.18 24.85
C GLU A 211 -16.10 -12.14 23.54
N THR A 212 -16.01 -13.19 22.73
CA THR A 212 -16.80 -13.33 21.49
C THR A 212 -18.29 -13.33 21.79
N GLU A 213 -18.74 -14.11 22.77
CA GLU A 213 -20.14 -14.15 23.21
C GLU A 213 -20.62 -12.80 23.78
N ALA A 214 -19.75 -12.09 24.52
CA ALA A 214 -20.04 -10.75 25.02
C ALA A 214 -20.25 -9.75 23.88
N TRP A 215 -19.38 -9.76 22.86
CA TRP A 215 -19.54 -8.93 21.67
C TRP A 215 -20.79 -9.29 20.87
N ALA A 216 -21.05 -10.58 20.67
CA ALA A 216 -22.27 -11.04 20.00
C ALA A 216 -23.52 -10.54 20.73
N LYS A 217 -23.54 -10.59 22.07
CA LYS A 217 -24.64 -10.04 22.88
C LYS A 217 -24.77 -8.52 22.73
N THR A 218 -23.66 -7.78 22.77
CA THR A 218 -23.65 -6.32 22.58
C THR A 218 -24.22 -5.94 21.21
N LEU A 219 -23.87 -6.67 20.15
CA LEU A 219 -24.31 -6.36 18.77
C LEU A 219 -25.73 -6.82 18.47
N LYS A 220 -26.22 -7.88 19.14
CA LYS A 220 -27.53 -8.49 18.88
C LYS A 220 -28.68 -7.47 18.88
N ASP A 221 -28.67 -6.56 19.86
CA ASP A 221 -29.75 -5.59 20.09
C ASP A 221 -29.49 -4.22 19.43
N LYS A 222 -28.39 -4.08 18.65
CA LYS A 222 -28.04 -2.85 17.95
C LYS A 222 -28.53 -2.92 16.51
N GLU A 223 -29.63 -2.24 16.22
CA GLU A 223 -30.23 -2.23 14.88
C GLU A 223 -29.54 -1.22 13.94
N LYS A 224 -29.06 -0.08 14.47
CA LYS A 224 -28.40 0.97 13.69
C LYS A 224 -26.87 0.83 13.75
N GLY A 225 -26.33 -0.22 13.16
CA GLY A 225 -24.88 -0.41 13.09
C GLY A 225 -24.30 -0.12 11.71
N LEU A 226 -22.99 0.12 11.67
CA LEU A 226 -22.20 0.30 10.44
C LEU A 226 -20.96 -0.57 10.49
N ILE A 227 -20.49 -1.00 9.33
CA ILE A 227 -19.15 -1.55 9.16
C ILE A 227 -18.34 -0.61 8.27
N ILE A 228 -17.09 -0.36 8.64
CA ILE A 228 -16.13 0.41 7.85
C ILE A 228 -14.93 -0.48 7.57
N CYS A 229 -14.56 -0.62 6.31
CA CYS A 229 -13.38 -1.40 5.92
C CYS A 229 -12.43 -0.54 5.10
N GLY A 230 -11.22 -0.31 5.63
CA GLY A 230 -10.13 0.37 4.93
C GLY A 230 -9.10 -0.61 4.35
N GLU A 231 -7.95 -0.09 3.91
CA GLU A 231 -6.82 -0.91 3.44
C GLU A 231 -6.40 -1.94 4.48
N HIS A 232 -6.19 -3.19 4.06
CA HIS A 232 -5.66 -4.25 4.90
C HIS A 232 -4.76 -5.21 4.11
N GLN A 233 -4.05 -6.07 4.85
CA GLN A 233 -3.19 -7.13 4.31
C GLN A 233 -3.64 -8.53 4.78
N SER A 234 -4.80 -8.61 5.46
CA SER A 234 -5.36 -9.87 5.97
C SER A 234 -6.04 -10.64 4.85
N GLU A 235 -5.51 -11.83 4.53
CA GLU A 235 -6.05 -12.69 3.48
C GLU A 235 -7.43 -13.26 3.85
N GLY A 236 -8.42 -13.03 2.98
CA GLY A 236 -9.79 -13.52 3.14
C GLY A 236 -10.65 -12.69 4.09
N LEU A 237 -10.14 -11.54 4.56
CA LEU A 237 -10.92 -10.61 5.37
C LEU A 237 -12.12 -10.07 4.60
N GLU A 238 -11.99 -9.86 3.29
CA GLU A 238 -13.04 -9.30 2.42
C GLU A 238 -14.32 -10.13 2.52
N ARG A 239 -14.23 -11.45 2.33
CA ARG A 239 -15.40 -12.35 2.47
C ARG A 239 -15.92 -12.35 3.90
N ALA A 240 -15.04 -12.43 4.89
CA ALA A 240 -15.43 -12.51 6.30
C ALA A 240 -16.18 -11.24 6.77
N VAL A 241 -15.78 -10.07 6.30
CA VAL A 241 -16.46 -8.79 6.59
C VAL A 241 -17.81 -8.72 5.90
N VAL A 242 -17.93 -9.21 4.66
CA VAL A 242 -19.24 -9.32 3.97
C VAL A 242 -20.17 -10.27 4.71
N ASP A 243 -19.69 -11.46 5.10
CA ASP A 243 -20.48 -12.43 5.89
C ASP A 243 -20.99 -11.81 7.20
N LEU A 244 -20.13 -11.01 7.87
CA LEU A 244 -20.50 -10.31 9.09
C LEU A 244 -21.51 -9.19 8.83
N ALA A 245 -21.35 -8.43 7.75
CA ALA A 245 -22.29 -7.38 7.33
C ALA A 245 -23.68 -7.98 7.07
N GLU A 246 -23.75 -9.10 6.34
CA GLU A 246 -24.99 -9.83 6.05
C GLU A 246 -25.61 -10.41 7.31
N ARG A 247 -24.79 -10.99 8.20
CA ARG A 247 -25.26 -11.53 9.49
C ARG A 247 -25.87 -10.45 10.39
N LEU A 248 -25.27 -9.27 10.43
CA LEU A 248 -25.72 -8.15 11.26
C LEU A 248 -26.82 -7.32 10.58
N GLY A 249 -26.90 -7.35 9.25
CA GLY A 249 -27.72 -6.44 8.44
C GLY A 249 -27.22 -5.00 8.50
N TYR A 250 -25.89 -4.81 8.57
CA TYR A 250 -25.25 -3.50 8.61
C TYR A 250 -24.71 -3.10 7.24
N PRO A 251 -24.90 -1.85 6.79
CA PRO A 251 -24.21 -1.33 5.63
C PRO A 251 -22.69 -1.29 5.87
N LEU A 252 -21.93 -1.52 4.80
CA LEU A 252 -20.49 -1.66 4.76
C LEU A 252 -19.89 -0.55 3.90
N LEU A 253 -19.28 0.44 4.53
CA LEU A 253 -18.56 1.52 3.85
C LEU A 253 -17.17 1.00 3.45
N ALA A 254 -16.98 0.75 2.17
CA ALA A 254 -15.80 0.07 1.63
C ALA A 254 -14.83 1.06 1.00
N ASP A 255 -13.68 1.32 1.62
CA ASP A 255 -12.57 2.03 0.98
C ASP A 255 -12.17 1.33 -0.33
N PRO A 256 -11.76 2.04 -1.40
CA PRO A 256 -11.32 1.37 -2.62
C PRO A 256 -10.18 0.37 -2.35
N LEU A 257 -9.27 0.65 -1.42
CA LEU A 257 -8.18 -0.27 -1.07
C LEU A 257 -8.57 -1.39 -0.12
N SER A 258 -9.85 -1.52 0.26
CA SER A 258 -10.36 -2.68 1.01
C SER A 258 -10.55 -3.93 0.15
N GLY A 259 -10.48 -3.80 -1.18
CA GLY A 259 -10.75 -4.90 -2.13
C GLY A 259 -12.23 -5.26 -2.30
N LEU A 260 -13.13 -4.70 -1.47
CA LEU A 260 -14.56 -5.04 -1.45
C LEU A 260 -15.37 -4.47 -2.63
N ARG A 261 -14.82 -3.54 -3.41
CA ARG A 261 -15.52 -2.92 -4.56
C ARG A 261 -15.43 -3.77 -5.85
N CYS A 262 -14.78 -4.93 -5.83
CA CYS A 262 -14.66 -5.82 -6.99
C CYS A 262 -15.51 -7.10 -6.84
N ASN A 263 -15.88 -7.73 -7.96
CA ASN A 263 -16.93 -8.75 -8.09
C ASN A 263 -16.88 -9.94 -7.11
N GLN A 264 -15.69 -10.33 -6.65
CA GLN A 264 -15.50 -11.50 -5.80
C GLN A 264 -16.30 -11.44 -4.48
N PHE A 265 -16.76 -10.25 -4.07
CA PHE A 265 -17.43 -10.01 -2.78
C PHE A 265 -18.78 -9.30 -2.93
N SER A 266 -19.50 -9.54 -4.04
CA SER A 266 -20.73 -8.82 -4.37
C SER A 266 -21.80 -8.96 -3.27
N SER A 267 -22.10 -7.85 -2.57
CA SER A 267 -23.24 -7.71 -1.68
C SER A 267 -23.90 -6.35 -1.91
N GLU A 268 -25.20 -6.24 -1.67
CA GLU A 268 -25.92 -4.96 -1.73
C GLU A 268 -25.58 -4.04 -0.55
N LEU A 269 -25.00 -4.62 0.53
CA LEU A 269 -24.58 -3.88 1.71
C LEU A 269 -23.26 -3.13 1.51
N VAL A 270 -22.48 -3.46 0.47
CA VAL A 270 -21.24 -2.74 0.13
C VAL A 270 -21.60 -1.40 -0.50
N LEU A 271 -21.22 -0.32 0.16
CA LEU A 271 -21.46 1.05 -0.28
C LEU A 271 -20.14 1.69 -0.74
N ASP A 272 -20.19 2.30 -1.92
CA ASP A 272 -19.04 2.77 -2.69
C ASP A 272 -19.05 4.29 -2.95
N SER A 273 -20.14 4.96 -2.61
CA SER A 273 -20.37 6.39 -2.89
C SER A 273 -20.42 7.24 -1.61
N TYR A 274 -19.94 6.69 -0.49
CA TYR A 274 -20.05 7.32 0.84
C TYR A 274 -19.24 8.60 1.00
N ASP A 275 -18.09 8.75 0.32
CA ASP A 275 -17.36 10.03 0.38
C ASP A 275 -18.23 11.18 -0.15
N ALA A 276 -19.05 10.93 -1.17
CA ALA A 276 -19.93 11.91 -1.76
C ALA A 276 -21.14 12.22 -0.86
N PHE A 277 -21.92 11.21 -0.46
CA PHE A 277 -23.16 11.47 0.29
C PHE A 277 -22.95 11.88 1.75
N LEU A 278 -21.84 11.49 2.40
CA LEU A 278 -21.53 11.91 3.77
C LEU A 278 -21.17 13.40 3.88
N ARG A 279 -20.97 14.09 2.75
CA ARG A 279 -20.80 15.55 2.72
C ARG A 279 -22.12 16.30 2.94
N SER A 280 -23.26 15.65 2.71
CA SER A 280 -24.57 16.24 2.99
C SER A 280 -24.76 16.45 4.50
N PRO A 281 -25.14 17.67 4.94
CA PRO A 281 -25.42 17.93 6.35
C PRO A 281 -26.51 17.02 6.94
N SER A 282 -27.51 16.61 6.14
CA SER A 282 -28.57 15.71 6.62
C SER A 282 -27.98 14.38 7.09
N ILE A 283 -27.24 13.67 6.23
CA ILE A 283 -26.65 12.39 6.63
C ILE A 283 -25.62 12.62 7.73
N LYS A 284 -24.77 13.65 7.58
CA LYS A 284 -23.70 13.94 8.54
C LYS A 284 -24.18 14.12 9.98
N HIS A 285 -25.39 14.64 10.19
CA HIS A 285 -25.91 14.95 11.52
C HIS A 285 -27.12 14.12 11.96
N GLN A 286 -27.88 13.55 11.03
CA GLN A 286 -29.15 12.87 11.34
C GLN A 286 -29.04 11.35 11.24
N ALA A 287 -28.12 10.81 10.43
CA ALA A 287 -27.91 9.37 10.28
C ALA A 287 -27.11 8.79 11.46
N ALA A 288 -27.61 8.93 12.68
CA ALA A 288 -26.93 8.47 13.88
C ALA A 288 -26.95 6.93 14.00
N PHE A 289 -25.76 6.34 14.20
CA PHE A 289 -25.57 4.92 14.48
C PHE A 289 -25.37 4.65 15.97
N ASP A 290 -25.65 3.43 16.40
CA ASP A 290 -25.35 2.94 17.75
C ASP A 290 -23.95 2.34 17.86
N VAL A 291 -23.48 1.69 16.79
CA VAL A 291 -22.20 0.97 16.75
C VAL A 291 -21.55 1.04 15.37
N VAL A 292 -20.23 1.22 15.35
CA VAL A 292 -19.36 1.05 14.18
C VAL A 292 -18.35 -0.06 14.48
N LEU A 293 -18.22 -1.00 13.55
CA LEU A 293 -17.10 -1.95 13.50
C LEU A 293 -16.13 -1.50 12.40
N ARG A 294 -14.88 -1.18 12.76
CA ARG A 294 -13.85 -0.72 11.81
C ARG A 294 -12.76 -1.76 11.65
N PHE A 295 -12.46 -2.10 10.40
CA PHE A 295 -11.40 -3.01 9.98
C PHE A 295 -10.42 -2.28 9.05
N GLY A 296 -9.16 -2.72 9.05
CA GLY A 296 -8.12 -2.12 8.22
C GLY A 296 -7.69 -0.73 8.69
N ALA A 297 -7.01 0.01 7.81
CA ALA A 297 -6.63 1.39 8.06
C ALA A 297 -7.85 2.34 8.06
N MET A 298 -7.66 3.58 8.49
CA MET A 298 -8.70 4.60 8.29
C MET A 298 -8.89 4.84 6.79
N PRO A 299 -10.12 4.81 6.25
CA PRO A 299 -10.37 5.10 4.84
C PRO A 299 -9.89 6.48 4.41
N VAL A 300 -9.70 6.66 3.11
CA VAL A 300 -9.24 7.89 2.46
C VAL A 300 -10.20 9.06 2.70
N SER A 301 -11.51 8.76 2.78
CA SER A 301 -12.56 9.76 2.90
C SER A 301 -12.44 10.65 4.15
N LYS A 302 -12.23 11.95 3.89
CA LYS A 302 -12.33 12.99 4.92
C LYS A 302 -13.77 13.17 5.39
N ALA A 303 -14.76 13.02 4.50
CA ALA A 303 -16.17 13.11 4.86
C ALA A 303 -16.56 12.03 5.88
N LEU A 304 -16.09 10.80 5.68
CA LEU A 304 -16.25 9.71 6.64
C LEU A 304 -15.60 10.03 7.98
N THR A 305 -14.36 10.52 7.98
CA THR A 305 -13.67 10.93 9.22
C THR A 305 -14.49 11.97 9.99
N GLN A 306 -15.04 12.98 9.31
CA GLN A 306 -15.88 13.98 9.95
C GLN A 306 -17.22 13.43 10.45
N TYR A 307 -17.81 12.48 9.72
CA TYR A 307 -19.05 11.82 10.10
C TYR A 307 -18.88 10.99 11.38
N VAL A 308 -17.83 10.18 11.49
CA VAL A 308 -17.57 9.39 12.71
C VAL A 308 -17.25 10.30 13.90
N SER A 309 -16.53 11.41 13.69
CA SER A 309 -16.28 12.41 14.73
C SER A 309 -17.56 13.11 15.21
N ALA A 310 -18.51 13.37 14.31
CA ALA A 310 -19.80 13.96 14.68
C ALA A 310 -20.67 13.04 15.56
N HIS A 311 -20.39 11.73 15.54
CA HIS A 311 -21.10 10.69 16.28
C HIS A 311 -20.20 10.01 17.33
N ALA A 312 -19.35 10.79 18.00
CA ALA A 312 -18.38 10.29 18.98
C ALA A 312 -19.00 9.61 20.23
N ALA A 313 -20.29 9.84 20.52
CA ALA A 313 -20.98 9.27 21.68
C ALA A 313 -21.36 7.78 21.50
N SER A 314 -21.32 7.27 20.27
CA SER A 314 -21.69 5.89 19.93
C SER A 314 -20.55 4.90 20.18
N ILE A 315 -20.80 3.60 20.02
CA ILE A 315 -19.74 2.59 20.12
C ILE A 315 -18.88 2.64 18.85
N HIS A 316 -17.56 2.80 19.01
CA HIS A 316 -16.58 2.70 17.93
C HIS A 316 -15.61 1.57 18.28
N ALA A 317 -15.83 0.41 17.67
CA ALA A 317 -14.96 -0.75 17.83
C ALA A 317 -13.97 -0.83 16.68
N VAL A 318 -12.68 -0.73 16.99
CA VAL A 318 -11.58 -0.83 16.03
C VAL A 318 -10.94 -2.20 16.20
N ILE A 319 -11.07 -3.05 15.17
CA ILE A 319 -10.50 -4.38 15.16
C ILE A 319 -9.15 -4.29 14.45
N ASP A 320 -8.10 -4.69 15.16
CA ASP A 320 -6.72 -4.60 14.68
C ASP A 320 -5.93 -5.82 15.16
N SER A 321 -5.22 -6.49 14.26
CA SER A 321 -4.35 -7.64 14.58
C SER A 321 -3.31 -7.39 15.69
N GLY A 322 -3.07 -6.13 16.05
CA GLY A 322 -2.38 -5.71 17.27
C GLY A 322 -1.19 -4.80 17.00
N GLY A 323 -0.62 -4.23 18.08
CA GLY A 323 0.63 -3.46 18.04
C GLY A 323 0.57 -2.08 17.39
N GLY A 324 -0.63 -1.58 17.09
CA GLY A 324 -0.86 -0.21 16.61
C GLY A 324 -2.07 0.46 17.27
N TRP A 325 -2.28 1.73 16.95
CA TRP A 325 -3.41 2.55 17.43
C TRP A 325 -3.94 3.42 16.28
N ARG A 326 -4.59 2.80 15.30
CA ARG A 326 -5.06 3.47 14.07
C ARG A 326 -6.43 4.11 14.30
N ASP A 327 -6.48 5.22 15.03
CA ASP A 327 -7.70 6.00 15.29
C ASP A 327 -7.48 7.52 15.19
N PRO A 328 -7.28 8.07 13.97
CA PRO A 328 -7.01 9.50 13.80
C PRO A 328 -8.20 10.40 14.18
N ALA A 329 -9.41 9.87 14.23
CA ALA A 329 -10.60 10.60 14.65
C ALA A 329 -10.69 10.77 16.18
N GLY A 330 -9.95 9.97 16.97
CA GLY A 330 -9.95 10.03 18.43
C GLY A 330 -11.29 9.66 19.07
N VAL A 331 -12.05 8.77 18.44
CA VAL A 331 -13.41 8.38 18.86
C VAL A 331 -13.54 6.90 19.22
N ALA A 332 -12.49 6.10 19.06
CA ALA A 332 -12.52 4.69 19.41
C ALA A 332 -12.91 4.50 20.88
N THR A 333 -13.98 3.76 21.13
CA THR A 333 -14.39 3.36 22.49
C THR A 333 -13.86 1.99 22.84
N HIS A 334 -13.58 1.15 21.83
CA HIS A 334 -13.01 -0.18 22.00
C HIS A 334 -11.91 -0.42 20.98
N MET A 335 -10.70 -0.72 21.46
CA MET A 335 -9.60 -1.22 20.64
C MET A 335 -9.49 -2.74 20.84
N ILE A 336 -9.81 -3.52 19.82
CA ILE A 336 -9.89 -4.97 19.87
C ILE A 336 -8.65 -5.54 19.18
N ALA A 337 -7.72 -6.08 19.97
CA ALA A 337 -6.48 -6.67 19.48
C ALA A 337 -6.69 -8.14 19.04
N ALA A 338 -7.24 -8.34 17.85
CA ALA A 338 -7.54 -9.65 17.29
C ALA A 338 -7.35 -9.65 15.77
N ASP A 339 -7.01 -10.81 15.22
CA ASP A 339 -7.03 -11.09 13.79
C ASP A 339 -8.42 -10.75 13.22
N GLU A 340 -8.41 -9.84 12.26
CA GLU A 340 -9.62 -9.20 11.75
C GLU A 340 -10.58 -10.22 11.11
N ARG A 341 -10.03 -11.19 10.37
CA ARG A 341 -10.79 -12.25 9.71
C ARG A 341 -11.40 -13.20 10.74
N GLN A 342 -10.59 -13.69 11.68
CA GLN A 342 -11.07 -14.63 12.69
C GLN A 342 -12.07 -14.00 13.66
N PHE A 343 -11.95 -12.69 13.93
CA PHE A 343 -12.96 -11.94 14.65
C PHE A 343 -14.32 -12.00 13.93
N CYS A 344 -14.34 -11.74 12.62
CA CYS A 344 -15.56 -11.82 11.82
C CYS A 344 -16.16 -13.24 11.82
N GLU A 345 -15.34 -14.26 11.52
CA GLU A 345 -15.78 -15.66 11.48
C GLU A 345 -16.35 -16.13 12.84
N ALA A 346 -15.72 -15.73 13.94
CA ALA A 346 -16.17 -16.07 15.29
C ALA A 346 -17.52 -15.41 15.63
N LEU A 347 -17.71 -14.14 15.27
CA LEU A 347 -18.98 -13.43 15.49
C LEU A 347 -20.10 -13.99 14.61
N VAL A 348 -19.83 -14.31 13.34
CA VAL A 348 -20.83 -14.91 12.46
C VAL A 348 -21.36 -16.23 13.04
N LYS A 349 -20.50 -17.04 13.67
CA LYS A 349 -20.92 -18.28 14.35
C LYS A 349 -21.74 -18.02 15.62
N ALA A 350 -21.48 -16.93 16.33
CA ALA A 350 -22.13 -16.61 17.60
C ALA A 350 -23.45 -15.82 17.44
N LEU A 351 -23.65 -15.15 16.31
CA LEU A 351 -24.83 -14.33 16.04
C LEU A 351 -25.94 -15.13 15.34
N PRO A 352 -27.23 -14.85 15.61
CA PRO A 352 -28.34 -15.47 14.88
C PRO A 352 -28.35 -15.00 13.41
N GLU A 353 -28.78 -15.88 12.51
CA GLU A 353 -28.96 -15.53 11.10
C GLU A 353 -30.07 -14.48 10.93
N ARG A 354 -29.83 -13.47 10.09
CA ARG A 354 -30.86 -12.52 9.63
C ARG A 354 -31.23 -12.86 8.19
N LYS A 355 -32.52 -13.02 7.93
CA LYS A 355 -33.04 -13.41 6.60
C LYS A 355 -33.40 -12.23 5.70
N GLU A 356 -33.57 -11.03 6.26
CA GLU A 356 -34.04 -9.86 5.52
C GLU A 356 -33.16 -8.65 5.79
N THR A 357 -32.96 -7.84 4.75
CA THR A 357 -32.29 -6.53 4.83
C THR A 357 -33.06 -5.61 5.78
N THR A 358 -32.36 -5.02 6.75
CA THR A 358 -32.97 -4.13 7.75
C THR A 358 -33.46 -2.81 7.16
N PRO A 359 -34.46 -2.14 7.74
CA PRO A 359 -34.85 -0.79 7.32
C PRO A 359 -33.69 0.20 7.35
N TRP A 360 -32.77 0.04 8.32
CA TRP A 360 -31.54 0.82 8.41
C TRP A 360 -30.65 0.63 7.18
N ALA A 361 -30.30 -0.61 6.85
CA ALA A 361 -29.48 -0.90 5.67
C ALA A 361 -30.13 -0.38 4.37
N ARG A 362 -31.45 -0.54 4.19
CA ARG A 362 -32.17 -0.03 3.01
C ARG A 362 -32.03 1.49 2.85
N LYS A 363 -32.10 2.27 3.93
CA LYS A 363 -31.94 3.74 3.90
C LYS A 363 -30.54 4.14 3.42
N TRP A 364 -29.50 3.43 3.87
CA TRP A 364 -28.14 3.64 3.40
C TRP A 364 -27.92 3.21 1.94
N MET A 365 -28.52 2.10 1.53
CA MET A 365 -28.50 1.65 0.13
C MET A 365 -29.17 2.67 -0.80
N GLN A 366 -30.30 3.26 -0.39
CA GLN A 366 -30.97 4.33 -1.13
C GLN A 366 -30.09 5.58 -1.27
N ALA A 367 -29.44 6.00 -0.19
CA ALA A 367 -28.49 7.12 -0.23
C ALA A 367 -27.29 6.82 -1.16
N ASN A 368 -26.74 5.60 -1.10
CA ASN A 368 -25.68 5.17 -2.00
C ASN A 368 -26.12 5.20 -3.46
N GLN A 369 -27.30 4.65 -3.78
CA GLN A 369 -27.83 4.62 -5.14
C GLN A 369 -28.09 6.03 -5.69
N ALA A 370 -28.66 6.92 -4.88
CA ALA A 370 -28.89 8.31 -5.27
C ALA A 370 -27.57 9.04 -5.56
N ALA A 371 -26.57 8.89 -4.69
CA ALA A 371 -25.25 9.47 -4.88
C ALA A 371 -24.54 8.90 -6.10
N GLN A 372 -24.56 7.57 -6.26
CA GLN A 372 -23.94 6.89 -7.40
C GLN A 372 -24.55 7.37 -8.72
N SER A 373 -25.88 7.52 -8.80
CA SER A 373 -26.55 8.05 -9.99
C SER A 373 -26.09 9.46 -10.34
N GLN A 374 -25.92 10.34 -9.34
CA GLN A 374 -25.43 11.70 -9.57
C GLN A 374 -23.96 11.71 -9.96
N MET A 375 -23.12 10.91 -9.30
CA MET A 375 -21.68 10.82 -9.62
C MET A 375 -21.46 10.28 -11.04
N LYS A 376 -22.23 9.28 -11.48
CA LYS A 376 -22.17 8.72 -12.85
C LYS A 376 -22.67 9.68 -13.93
N SER A 377 -23.37 10.77 -13.58
CA SER A 377 -23.80 11.79 -14.56
C SER A 377 -22.62 12.54 -15.20
N VAL A 378 -21.40 12.40 -14.65
CA VAL A 378 -20.17 12.89 -15.28
C VAL A 378 -19.94 12.33 -16.69
N ASP A 379 -20.52 11.16 -17.00
CA ASP A 379 -20.50 10.55 -18.35
C ASP A 379 -21.26 11.40 -19.39
N GLU A 380 -22.19 12.25 -18.95
CA GLU A 380 -23.02 13.10 -19.81
C GLU A 380 -22.35 14.44 -20.14
N TYR A 381 -21.26 14.81 -19.45
CA TYR A 381 -20.56 16.07 -19.69
C TYR A 381 -19.77 15.99 -21.00
N GLU A 382 -19.61 17.10 -21.72
CA GLU A 382 -18.77 17.12 -22.93
C GLU A 382 -17.29 17.34 -22.58
N GLU A 383 -17.01 18.31 -21.71
CA GLU A 383 -15.67 18.66 -21.23
C GLU A 383 -15.00 17.50 -20.47
N LEU A 384 -13.67 17.35 -20.58
CA LEU A 384 -12.88 16.37 -19.82
C LEU A 384 -12.07 17.07 -18.72
N ASP A 385 -12.71 17.35 -17.60
CA ASP A 385 -12.00 17.65 -16.37
C ASP A 385 -11.28 16.41 -15.82
N GLU A 386 -10.42 16.59 -14.80
CA GLU A 386 -9.65 15.48 -14.21
C GLU A 386 -10.53 14.36 -13.64
N GLY A 387 -11.68 14.69 -13.03
CA GLY A 387 -12.58 13.69 -12.45
C GLY A 387 -13.22 12.82 -13.53
N LYS A 388 -13.70 13.44 -14.62
CA LYS A 388 -14.23 12.70 -15.77
C LYS A 388 -13.14 11.87 -16.45
N MET A 389 -11.95 12.43 -16.66
CA MET A 389 -10.82 11.70 -17.24
C MET A 389 -10.49 10.46 -16.39
N PHE A 390 -10.43 10.61 -15.07
CA PHE A 390 -10.19 9.51 -14.13
C PHE A 390 -11.28 8.45 -14.24
N TYR A 391 -12.55 8.86 -14.24
CA TYR A 391 -13.69 7.94 -14.39
C TYR A 391 -13.65 7.15 -15.70
N GLU A 392 -13.32 7.82 -16.82
CA GLU A 392 -13.21 7.19 -18.13
C GLU A 392 -12.02 6.22 -18.23
N VAL A 393 -10.91 6.51 -17.55
CA VAL A 393 -9.79 5.57 -17.39
C VAL A 393 -10.23 4.32 -16.63
N LEU A 394 -10.89 4.49 -15.47
CA LEU A 394 -11.37 3.36 -14.66
C LEU A 394 -12.32 2.45 -15.44
N LYS A 395 -13.24 3.03 -16.23
CA LYS A 395 -14.16 2.26 -17.11
C LYS A 395 -13.41 1.38 -18.12
N ARG A 396 -12.21 1.76 -18.55
CA ARG A 396 -11.43 1.07 -19.58
C ARG A 396 -10.35 0.13 -19.04
N LEU A 397 -10.20 0.01 -17.72
CA LEU A 397 -9.25 -0.94 -17.15
C LEU A 397 -9.61 -2.39 -17.54
N PRO A 398 -8.64 -3.22 -17.94
CA PRO A 398 -8.91 -4.62 -18.23
C PRO A 398 -9.36 -5.40 -16.99
N ASP A 399 -10.19 -6.43 -17.19
CA ASP A 399 -10.41 -7.44 -16.16
C ASP A 399 -9.10 -8.18 -15.82
N GLN A 400 -9.00 -8.74 -14.62
CA GLN A 400 -7.81 -9.46 -14.11
C GLN A 400 -6.53 -8.60 -14.12
N SER A 401 -6.65 -7.28 -13.92
CA SER A 401 -5.53 -6.35 -13.88
C SER A 401 -5.25 -5.84 -12.46
N SER A 402 -4.05 -5.31 -12.25
CA SER A 402 -3.68 -4.56 -11.04
C SER A 402 -3.66 -3.07 -11.35
N LEU A 403 -4.20 -2.25 -10.45
CA LEU A 403 -4.08 -0.81 -10.48
C LEU A 403 -3.37 -0.33 -9.20
N PHE A 404 -2.22 0.30 -9.38
CA PHE A 404 -1.55 1.08 -8.36
C PHE A 404 -2.01 2.54 -8.48
N VAL A 405 -2.38 3.17 -7.37
CA VAL A 405 -2.88 4.54 -7.38
C VAL A 405 -1.98 5.45 -6.55
N GLY A 406 -1.60 6.57 -7.17
CA GLY A 406 -0.79 7.59 -6.54
C GLY A 406 -1.53 8.33 -5.42
N ASN A 407 -0.74 8.97 -4.55
CA ASN A 407 -1.27 9.87 -3.54
C ASN A 407 -1.78 11.18 -4.15
N SER A 408 -2.22 12.14 -3.33
CA SER A 408 -2.85 13.39 -3.78
C SER A 408 -4.27 13.18 -4.34
N MET A 409 -4.65 13.81 -5.45
CA MET A 409 -5.98 13.65 -6.05
C MET A 409 -6.30 12.23 -6.54
N PRO A 410 -5.40 11.48 -7.22
CA PRO A 410 -5.72 10.16 -7.75
C PRO A 410 -6.38 9.19 -6.77
N ILE A 411 -5.89 9.06 -5.52
CA ILE A 411 -6.52 8.19 -4.52
C ILE A 411 -7.91 8.67 -4.07
N ARG A 412 -8.16 9.99 -4.09
CA ARG A 412 -9.47 10.59 -3.74
C ARG A 412 -10.48 10.45 -4.86
N ASP A 413 -10.01 10.57 -6.10
CA ASP A 413 -10.82 10.33 -7.29
C ASP A 413 -11.14 8.85 -7.42
N LEU A 414 -10.21 7.96 -7.07
CA LEU A 414 -10.50 6.53 -6.91
C LEU A 414 -11.62 6.29 -5.88
N ASP A 415 -11.55 6.88 -4.69
CA ASP A 415 -12.61 6.74 -3.67
C ASP A 415 -13.96 7.28 -4.16
N SER A 416 -13.96 8.32 -5.00
CA SER A 416 -15.16 9.00 -5.50
C SER A 416 -15.79 8.31 -6.73
N PHE A 417 -14.98 7.74 -7.62
CA PHE A 417 -15.41 7.29 -8.95
C PHE A 417 -15.23 5.78 -9.19
N PHE A 418 -14.49 5.06 -8.34
CA PHE A 418 -14.42 3.60 -8.42
C PHE A 418 -15.61 2.98 -7.68
N PHE A 419 -16.71 2.80 -8.42
CA PHE A 419 -17.90 2.11 -7.93
C PHE A 419 -17.68 0.60 -7.88
N LYS A 420 -18.65 -0.12 -7.31
CA LYS A 420 -18.70 -1.58 -7.37
C LYS A 420 -18.61 -2.04 -8.83
N ASP A 421 -17.62 -2.88 -9.08
CA ASP A 421 -17.20 -3.32 -10.40
C ASP A 421 -17.33 -4.84 -10.54
N GLU A 422 -17.82 -5.31 -11.69
CA GLU A 422 -17.93 -6.73 -12.01
C GLU A 422 -16.59 -7.35 -12.44
N ARG A 423 -15.57 -6.53 -12.67
CA ARG A 423 -14.20 -6.98 -12.95
C ARG A 423 -13.45 -7.30 -11.66
N SER A 424 -12.47 -8.19 -11.76
CA SER A 424 -11.48 -8.45 -10.72
C SER A 424 -10.27 -7.55 -10.95
N ILE A 425 -10.30 -6.35 -10.38
CA ILE A 425 -9.19 -5.40 -10.40
C ILE A 425 -8.55 -5.37 -9.03
N ARG A 426 -7.25 -5.65 -8.93
CA ARG A 426 -6.50 -5.55 -7.68
C ARG A 426 -6.05 -4.11 -7.46
N LEU A 427 -6.49 -3.48 -6.38
CA LEU A 427 -6.15 -2.09 -6.06
C LEU A 427 -5.01 -2.01 -5.03
N LEU A 428 -4.02 -1.17 -5.31
CA LEU A 428 -2.83 -0.97 -4.47
C LEU A 428 -2.51 0.52 -4.33
N GLY A 429 -1.90 0.90 -3.21
CA GLY A 429 -1.39 2.26 -2.99
C GLY A 429 -0.51 2.35 -1.74
N ASN A 430 0.29 3.42 -1.66
CA ASN A 430 1.11 3.72 -0.48
C ASN A 430 0.36 4.70 0.44
N ARG A 431 -0.46 4.14 1.34
CA ARG A 431 -1.35 4.91 2.24
C ARG A 431 -0.91 4.88 3.71
N GLY A 432 0.31 4.44 3.99
CA GLY A 432 0.89 4.53 5.33
C GLY A 432 1.20 5.98 5.72
N ALA A 433 2.27 6.53 5.14
CA ALA A 433 2.72 7.90 5.29
C ALA A 433 2.16 8.84 4.20
N ASN A 434 1.61 8.28 3.11
CA ASN A 434 0.98 9.03 2.00
C ASN A 434 1.95 9.91 1.19
N GLY A 435 3.23 9.53 1.12
CA GLY A 435 4.25 10.24 0.36
C GLY A 435 4.01 10.23 -1.15
N ILE A 436 4.45 11.28 -1.85
CA ILE A 436 4.44 11.33 -3.32
C ILE A 436 5.69 10.69 -3.94
N ASP A 437 6.67 10.39 -3.10
CA ASP A 437 7.92 9.74 -3.43
C ASP A 437 7.76 8.23 -3.62
N GLY A 438 8.52 7.67 -4.56
CA GLY A 438 8.62 6.21 -4.72
C GLY A 438 7.43 5.51 -5.37
N LEU A 439 6.40 6.23 -5.81
CA LEU A 439 5.16 5.63 -6.31
C LEU A 439 5.36 4.85 -7.62
N VAL A 440 6.24 5.32 -8.50
CA VAL A 440 6.60 4.61 -9.74
C VAL A 440 7.32 3.31 -9.41
N SER A 441 8.29 3.37 -8.51
CA SER A 441 9.07 2.23 -8.07
C SER A 441 8.22 1.20 -7.34
N SER A 442 7.31 1.62 -6.46
CA SER A 442 6.33 0.74 -5.81
C SER A 442 5.37 0.08 -6.79
N ALA A 443 4.91 0.80 -7.80
CA ALA A 443 4.09 0.21 -8.85
C ALA A 443 4.87 -0.85 -9.66
N LEU A 444 6.13 -0.58 -10.03
CA LEU A 444 6.97 -1.55 -10.72
C LEU A 444 7.33 -2.76 -9.85
N GLY A 445 7.56 -2.55 -8.55
CA GLY A 445 7.72 -3.65 -7.61
C GLY A 445 6.48 -4.54 -7.54
N ALA A 446 5.29 -3.93 -7.51
CA ALA A 446 4.03 -4.67 -7.57
C ALA A 446 3.83 -5.39 -8.92
N ALA A 447 4.35 -4.82 -10.01
CA ALA A 447 4.32 -5.42 -11.34
C ALA A 447 5.25 -6.63 -11.43
N ALA A 448 6.34 -6.70 -10.66
CA ALA A 448 7.15 -7.90 -10.58
C ALA A 448 6.38 -9.11 -9.96
N ALA A 449 5.33 -8.86 -9.19
CA ALA A 449 4.44 -9.91 -8.66
C ALA A 449 3.10 -10.04 -9.43
N SER A 450 2.89 -9.30 -10.52
CA SER A 450 1.61 -9.25 -11.25
C SER A 450 1.84 -9.25 -12.77
N SER A 451 0.99 -9.89 -13.56
CA SER A 451 1.18 -9.95 -15.01
C SER A 451 0.88 -8.63 -15.76
N ARG A 452 -0.06 -7.81 -15.25
CA ARG A 452 -0.48 -6.57 -15.91
C ARG A 452 -0.83 -5.48 -14.90
N LEU A 453 0.00 -4.44 -14.84
CA LEU A 453 -0.16 -3.35 -13.88
C LEU A 453 -0.34 -2.00 -14.56
N TYR A 454 -1.32 -1.25 -14.06
CA TYR A 454 -1.58 0.15 -14.37
C TYR A 454 -1.19 1.01 -13.17
N LEU A 455 -0.62 2.18 -13.42
CA LEU A 455 -0.34 3.20 -12.41
C LEU A 455 -1.08 4.48 -12.79
N ILE A 456 -2.01 4.95 -11.96
CA ILE A 456 -2.55 6.33 -12.11
C ILE A 456 -1.84 7.25 -11.12
N ILE A 457 -1.20 8.30 -11.61
CA ILE A 457 -0.31 9.16 -10.83
C ILE A 457 -0.43 10.63 -11.26
N GLY A 458 -0.17 11.57 -10.34
CA GLY A 458 -0.04 12.99 -10.69
C GLY A 458 1.35 13.33 -11.26
N ASP A 459 1.45 14.40 -12.03
CA ASP A 459 2.68 14.90 -12.66
C ASP A 459 3.85 15.11 -11.68
N LEU A 460 3.62 15.81 -10.56
CA LEU A 460 4.69 16.02 -9.56
C LEU A 460 5.15 14.72 -8.91
N SER A 461 4.24 13.74 -8.76
CA SER A 461 4.57 12.43 -8.19
C SER A 461 5.38 11.58 -9.17
N LEU A 462 5.04 11.62 -10.47
CA LEU A 462 5.87 11.02 -11.52
C LEU A 462 7.25 11.67 -11.54
N PHE A 463 7.32 13.02 -11.53
CA PHE A 463 8.59 13.75 -11.46
C PHE A 463 9.45 13.31 -10.27
N HIS A 464 8.83 13.16 -9.10
CA HIS A 464 9.52 12.80 -7.87
C HIS A 464 10.24 11.44 -7.93
N ASP A 465 9.76 10.51 -8.76
CA ASP A 465 10.30 9.15 -8.90
C ASP A 465 10.55 8.74 -10.37
N LEU A 466 10.96 9.70 -11.21
CA LEU A 466 11.34 9.42 -12.62
C LEU A 466 12.38 8.31 -12.73
N ASN A 467 13.36 8.29 -11.82
CA ASN A 467 14.40 7.27 -11.77
C ASN A 467 13.83 5.85 -11.64
N GLY A 468 12.65 5.69 -11.01
CA GLY A 468 11.97 4.42 -10.85
C GLY A 468 11.61 3.75 -12.18
N LEU A 469 11.37 4.52 -13.26
CA LEU A 469 11.07 3.98 -14.59
C LEU A 469 12.18 3.07 -15.14
N LEU A 470 13.43 3.27 -14.70
CA LEU A 470 14.56 2.43 -15.10
C LEU A 470 14.35 0.96 -14.72
N ALA A 471 13.62 0.69 -13.63
CA ALA A 471 13.33 -0.65 -13.13
C ALA A 471 12.67 -1.53 -14.19
N ALA A 472 11.79 -0.96 -15.01
CA ALA A 472 11.10 -1.71 -16.06
C ALA A 472 12.07 -2.26 -17.10
N LYS A 473 13.01 -1.43 -17.55
CA LYS A 473 14.02 -1.82 -18.53
C LYS A 473 15.02 -2.83 -17.96
N LEU A 474 15.45 -2.63 -16.71
CA LEU A 474 16.44 -3.50 -16.07
C LEU A 474 15.89 -4.91 -15.80
N ASN A 475 14.59 -5.03 -15.52
CA ASN A 475 13.97 -6.28 -15.08
C ASN A 475 12.92 -6.82 -16.07
N GLY A 476 12.80 -6.25 -17.26
CA GLY A 476 11.85 -6.70 -18.30
C GLY A 476 10.38 -6.59 -17.88
N LEU A 477 10.02 -5.59 -17.07
CA LEU A 477 8.67 -5.45 -16.52
C LEU A 477 7.78 -4.59 -17.42
N SER A 478 6.50 -4.95 -17.48
CA SER A 478 5.47 -4.21 -18.21
C SER A 478 4.60 -3.40 -17.27
N MET A 479 4.40 -2.12 -17.58
CA MET A 479 3.51 -1.23 -16.81
C MET A 479 3.00 -0.08 -17.68
N THR A 480 1.71 0.22 -17.56
CA THR A 480 1.12 1.44 -18.13
C THR A 480 1.02 2.53 -17.07
N VAL A 481 1.70 3.65 -17.27
CA VAL A 481 1.61 4.85 -16.44
C VAL A 481 0.60 5.81 -17.04
N ILE A 482 -0.39 6.21 -16.26
CA ILE A 482 -1.44 7.16 -16.61
C ILE A 482 -1.21 8.40 -15.75
N VAL A 483 -0.68 9.44 -16.36
CA VAL A 483 -0.32 10.69 -15.69
C VAL A 483 -1.51 11.64 -15.77
N MET A 484 -2.08 12.00 -14.63
CA MET A 484 -3.01 13.11 -14.51
C MET A 484 -2.19 14.39 -14.39
N ASN A 485 -1.90 15.02 -15.52
CA ASN A 485 -1.04 16.21 -15.58
C ASN A 485 -1.88 17.49 -15.56
N ASN A 486 -2.02 18.06 -14.36
CA ASN A 486 -2.62 19.38 -14.15
C ASN A 486 -1.57 20.48 -13.90
N ASN A 487 -0.30 20.18 -14.24
CA ASN A 487 0.88 21.03 -14.09
C ASN A 487 1.04 21.58 -12.66
N GLY A 488 1.10 20.69 -11.67
CA GLY A 488 1.41 21.05 -10.30
C GLY A 488 0.64 20.30 -9.22
N GLY A 489 0.56 20.91 -8.04
CA GLY A 489 -0.14 20.35 -6.88
C GLY A 489 -1.65 20.59 -6.92
N GLY A 490 -2.37 20.00 -7.89
CA GLY A 490 -3.83 20.23 -8.07
C GLY A 490 -4.69 20.06 -6.81
N ILE A 491 -4.30 19.17 -5.89
CA ILE A 491 -4.97 18.99 -4.59
C ILE A 491 -5.07 20.28 -3.77
N PHE A 492 -4.09 21.18 -3.83
CA PHE A 492 -4.08 22.37 -3.00
C PHE A 492 -5.16 23.38 -3.43
N SER A 493 -5.65 23.29 -4.65
CA SER A 493 -6.77 24.09 -5.16
C SER A 493 -8.11 23.72 -4.49
N TYR A 494 -8.20 22.56 -3.83
CA TYR A 494 -9.36 22.16 -3.02
C TYR A 494 -9.30 22.67 -1.57
N LEU A 495 -8.16 23.20 -1.13
CA LEU A 495 -7.92 23.59 0.25
C LEU A 495 -8.12 25.10 0.47
N PRO A 496 -8.44 25.56 1.70
CA PRO A 496 -8.76 26.97 1.96
C PRO A 496 -7.68 27.97 1.52
N GLN A 497 -6.40 27.58 1.55
CA GLN A 497 -5.29 28.44 1.12
C GLN A 497 -5.32 28.80 -0.38
N SER A 498 -6.14 28.15 -1.21
CA SER A 498 -6.35 28.56 -2.61
C SER A 498 -6.93 29.98 -2.73
N ASN A 499 -7.56 30.49 -1.67
CA ASN A 499 -8.10 31.85 -1.62
C ASN A 499 -7.02 32.93 -1.35
N GLU A 500 -5.74 32.54 -1.21
CA GLU A 500 -4.60 33.44 -0.97
C GLU A 500 -3.68 33.52 -2.22
N PRO A 501 -4.12 34.15 -3.32
CA PRO A 501 -3.49 34.02 -4.64
C PRO A 501 -2.06 34.56 -4.72
N LYS A 502 -1.68 35.50 -3.84
CA LYS A 502 -0.38 36.18 -3.87
C LYS A 502 0.81 35.22 -3.81
N HIS A 503 0.69 34.12 -3.07
CA HIS A 503 1.77 33.15 -2.88
C HIS A 503 1.39 31.72 -3.26
N PHE A 504 0.17 31.51 -3.74
CA PHE A 504 -0.38 30.18 -3.97
C PHE A 504 0.46 29.37 -4.97
N GLU A 505 0.71 29.91 -6.17
CA GLU A 505 1.47 29.22 -7.21
C GLU A 505 2.90 28.89 -6.79
N LYS A 506 3.54 29.80 -6.07
CA LYS A 506 4.94 29.60 -5.66
C LYS A 506 5.10 28.49 -4.62
N LEU A 507 4.12 28.30 -3.73
CA LEU A 507 4.25 27.45 -2.54
C LEU A 507 3.44 26.15 -2.64
N PHE A 508 2.37 26.14 -3.42
CA PHE A 508 1.42 25.03 -3.47
C PHE A 508 1.16 24.55 -4.89
N GLY A 509 0.87 25.49 -5.82
CA GLY A 509 0.67 25.14 -7.22
C GLY A 509 1.92 24.49 -7.81
N THR A 510 3.08 25.12 -7.61
CA THR A 510 4.41 24.66 -8.05
C THR A 510 4.41 24.03 -9.46
N PRO A 511 3.90 24.74 -10.49
CA PRO A 511 3.93 24.24 -11.85
C PRO A 511 5.38 23.97 -12.27
N ALA A 512 5.61 22.82 -12.87
CA ALA A 512 6.94 22.36 -13.25
C ALA A 512 7.21 22.52 -14.75
N ASP A 513 6.15 22.68 -15.56
CA ASP A 513 6.20 22.86 -17.01
C ASP A 513 7.08 21.80 -17.71
N LEU A 514 6.99 20.55 -17.23
CA LEU A 514 7.78 19.41 -17.73
C LEU A 514 7.10 18.74 -18.92
N ASP A 515 7.90 18.32 -19.90
CA ASP A 515 7.47 17.49 -21.02
C ASP A 515 7.85 16.02 -20.75
N PHE A 516 6.86 15.19 -20.39
CA PHE A 516 7.08 13.78 -20.06
C PHE A 516 7.31 12.91 -21.30
N ALA A 517 7.11 13.39 -22.53
CA ALA A 517 7.52 12.66 -23.73
C ALA A 517 9.05 12.47 -23.77
N HIS A 518 9.81 13.42 -23.19
CA HIS A 518 11.26 13.29 -23.03
C HIS A 518 11.64 12.22 -22.00
N ALA A 519 10.87 12.10 -20.91
CA ALA A 519 11.05 11.02 -19.94
C ALA A 519 10.73 9.65 -20.56
N ALA A 520 9.62 9.55 -21.30
CA ALA A 520 9.28 8.33 -22.04
C ALA A 520 10.42 7.90 -22.97
N LYS A 521 10.95 8.84 -23.76
CA LYS A 521 12.09 8.58 -24.65
C LYS A 521 13.36 8.17 -23.90
N LEU A 522 13.65 8.79 -22.76
CA LEU A 522 14.82 8.46 -21.93
C LEU A 522 14.80 7.00 -21.45
N TYR A 523 13.64 6.53 -21.00
CA TYR A 523 13.47 5.17 -20.46
C TYR A 523 13.02 4.13 -21.50
N GLY A 524 12.79 4.55 -22.74
CA GLY A 524 12.36 3.68 -23.84
C GLY A 524 10.88 3.25 -23.75
N ALA A 525 10.05 4.08 -23.11
CA ALA A 525 8.61 3.88 -23.05
C ALA A 525 7.92 4.38 -24.32
N GLU A 526 6.83 3.71 -24.70
CA GLU A 526 5.86 4.31 -25.61
C GLU A 526 5.11 5.46 -24.95
N TYR A 527 4.61 6.40 -25.75
CA TYR A 527 3.95 7.60 -25.26
C TYR A 527 2.69 7.93 -26.07
N GLU A 528 1.63 8.33 -25.37
CA GLU A 528 0.42 8.95 -25.93
C GLU A 528 0.05 10.16 -25.07
N ARG A 529 -0.17 11.31 -25.72
CA ARG A 529 -0.77 12.47 -25.07
C ARG A 529 -2.27 12.43 -25.25
N VAL A 530 -3.01 12.52 -24.15
CA VAL A 530 -4.47 12.43 -24.12
C VAL A 530 -5.07 13.81 -23.84
N THR A 531 -5.91 14.25 -24.76
CA THR A 531 -6.61 15.55 -24.71
C THR A 531 -8.12 15.42 -24.91
N ASP A 532 -8.61 14.23 -25.25
CA ASP A 532 -10.02 13.94 -25.53
C ASP A 532 -10.31 12.43 -25.38
N LEU A 533 -11.58 12.02 -25.47
CA LEU A 533 -11.96 10.61 -25.35
C LEU A 533 -11.37 9.72 -26.47
N ALA A 534 -11.19 10.26 -27.67
CA ALA A 534 -10.67 9.49 -28.80
C ALA A 534 -9.18 9.17 -28.59
N SER A 535 -8.39 10.11 -28.08
CA SER A 535 -6.99 9.91 -27.69
C SER A 535 -6.87 8.98 -26.48
N LEU A 536 -7.80 9.05 -25.52
CA LEU A 536 -7.87 8.10 -24.42
C LEU A 536 -8.12 6.66 -24.92
N GLU A 537 -9.09 6.46 -25.80
CA GLU A 537 -9.41 5.15 -26.36
C GLU A 537 -8.24 4.56 -27.16
N ARG A 538 -7.59 5.38 -27.99
CA ARG A 538 -6.37 4.98 -28.71
C ARG A 538 -5.24 4.63 -27.73
N GLY A 539 -5.02 5.46 -26.72
CA GLY A 539 -3.99 5.25 -25.70
C GLY A 539 -4.18 3.95 -24.93
N MET A 540 -5.41 3.68 -24.46
CA MET A 540 -5.75 2.44 -23.76
C MET A 540 -5.61 1.20 -24.66
N SER A 541 -5.96 1.31 -25.94
CA SER A 541 -5.80 0.21 -26.90
C SER A 541 -4.32 -0.10 -27.16
N ARG A 542 -3.49 0.92 -27.41
CA ARG A 542 -2.05 0.77 -27.60
C ARG A 542 -1.37 0.22 -26.34
N ALA A 543 -1.72 0.75 -25.17
CA ALA A 543 -1.20 0.28 -23.89
C ALA A 543 -1.50 -1.20 -23.64
N ALA A 544 -2.61 -1.72 -24.18
CA ALA A 544 -2.96 -3.13 -24.08
C ALA A 544 -2.09 -4.06 -24.94
N GLU A 545 -1.50 -3.54 -26.00
CA GLU A 545 -0.64 -4.27 -26.95
C GLU A 545 0.86 -4.06 -26.67
N THR A 546 1.20 -3.14 -25.77
CA THR A 546 2.59 -2.76 -25.46
C THR A 546 3.19 -3.68 -24.41
N ASP A 547 4.26 -4.37 -24.76
CA ASP A 547 5.19 -4.97 -23.80
C ASP A 547 6.16 -3.91 -23.27
N GLY A 548 6.43 -3.90 -21.97
CA GLY A 548 7.27 -2.89 -21.32
C GLY A 548 6.50 -1.66 -20.84
N LEU A 549 7.14 -0.48 -20.93
CA LEU A 549 6.57 0.77 -20.43
C LEU A 549 5.71 1.48 -21.47
N PHE A 550 4.52 1.90 -21.05
CA PHE A 550 3.67 2.83 -21.78
C PHE A 550 3.33 4.02 -20.88
N ILE A 551 3.51 5.25 -21.37
CA ILE A 551 3.14 6.48 -20.64
C ILE A 551 2.01 7.17 -21.39
N MET A 552 0.85 7.24 -20.75
CA MET A 552 -0.30 7.99 -21.20
C MET A 552 -0.40 9.27 -20.37
N GLU A 553 -0.22 10.43 -21.00
CA GLU A 553 -0.27 11.72 -20.31
C GLU A 553 -1.60 12.42 -20.59
N ALA A 554 -2.51 12.39 -19.62
CA ALA A 554 -3.78 13.09 -19.67
C ALA A 554 -3.61 14.52 -19.15
N VAL A 555 -3.76 15.50 -20.03
CA VAL A 555 -3.60 16.92 -19.68
C VAL A 555 -4.93 17.47 -19.21
N THR A 556 -4.96 18.03 -18.00
CA THR A 556 -6.16 18.58 -17.36
C THR A 556 -5.90 20.00 -16.83
N ASP A 557 -6.95 20.77 -16.58
CA ASP A 557 -6.84 22.05 -15.89
C ASP A 557 -7.30 21.93 -14.43
N ARG A 558 -6.42 22.29 -13.49
CA ARG A 558 -6.70 22.19 -12.04
C ARG A 558 -7.84 23.10 -11.57
N THR A 559 -8.08 24.24 -12.24
CA THR A 559 -9.12 25.22 -11.87
C THR A 559 -10.49 24.73 -12.31
N GLU A 560 -10.57 24.24 -13.55
CA GLU A 560 -11.76 23.60 -14.11
C GLU A 560 -12.13 22.36 -13.28
N SER A 561 -11.14 21.52 -12.95
CA SER A 561 -11.32 20.30 -12.17
C SER A 561 -11.95 20.54 -10.79
N VAL A 562 -11.50 21.58 -10.06
CA VAL A 562 -12.10 21.95 -8.77
C VAL A 562 -13.55 22.38 -8.92
N THR A 563 -13.84 23.15 -9.97
CA THR A 563 -15.19 23.65 -10.24
C THR A 563 -16.14 22.49 -10.54
N ALA A 564 -15.76 21.61 -11.48
CA ALA A 564 -16.51 20.42 -11.85
C ALA A 564 -16.79 19.50 -10.65
N HIS A 565 -15.76 19.21 -9.83
CA HIS A 565 -15.92 18.39 -8.62
C HIS A 565 -16.89 18.99 -7.60
N ARG A 566 -16.78 20.30 -7.33
CA ARG A 566 -17.67 20.99 -6.38
C ARG A 566 -19.10 20.99 -6.86
N GLU A 567 -19.33 21.18 -8.16
CA GLU A 567 -20.65 21.09 -8.75
C GLU A 567 -21.25 19.69 -8.63
N LEU A 568 -20.45 18.65 -8.89
CA LEU A 568 -20.87 17.27 -8.75
C LEU A 568 -21.27 16.94 -7.29
N TRP A 569 -20.42 17.30 -6.31
CA TRP A 569 -20.74 17.12 -4.90
C TRP A 569 -21.96 17.93 -4.44
N LYS A 570 -22.18 19.12 -5.03
CA LYS A 570 -23.38 19.91 -4.77
C LYS A 570 -24.64 19.22 -5.30
N LYS A 571 -24.60 18.65 -6.52
CA LYS A 571 -25.71 17.86 -7.08
C LYS A 571 -26.04 16.65 -6.20
N VAL A 572 -25.02 15.89 -5.79
CA VAL A 572 -25.20 14.79 -4.83
C VAL A 572 -25.84 15.30 -3.54
N SER A 573 -25.31 16.37 -2.94
CA SER A 573 -25.82 16.89 -1.67
C SER A 573 -27.28 17.33 -1.75
N GLN A 574 -27.67 18.00 -2.84
CA GLN A 574 -29.05 18.41 -3.11
C GLN A 574 -29.99 17.20 -3.28
N GLU A 575 -29.53 16.17 -3.98
CA GLU A 575 -30.34 14.97 -4.18
C GLU A 575 -30.53 14.18 -2.89
N ILE A 576 -29.47 14.07 -2.08
CA ILE A 576 -29.54 13.49 -0.74
C ILE A 576 -30.50 14.28 0.14
N GLU A 577 -30.41 15.61 0.16
CA GLU A 577 -31.32 16.44 0.97
C GLU A 577 -32.79 16.25 0.59
N LYS A 578 -33.11 16.11 -0.71
CA LYS A 578 -34.47 15.77 -1.16
C LYS A 578 -34.90 14.39 -0.69
N LEU A 579 -34.03 13.38 -0.85
CA LEU A 579 -34.29 12.00 -0.43
C LEU A 579 -34.58 11.93 1.08
N THR A 580 -33.86 12.73 1.87
CA THR A 580 -33.92 12.74 3.33
C THR A 580 -34.84 13.83 3.91
N ALA A 581 -35.61 14.55 3.08
CA ALA A 581 -36.36 15.75 3.48
C ALA A 581 -37.48 15.51 4.51
N GLY A 582 -37.82 14.26 4.83
CA GLY A 582 -38.78 13.93 5.89
C GLY A 582 -38.13 13.85 7.27
N ASP A 583 -38.76 14.45 8.28
CA ASP A 583 -38.28 14.54 9.67
C ASP A 583 -37.91 13.18 10.33
N ASP A 584 -38.36 12.07 9.73
CA ASP A 584 -38.18 10.72 10.24
C ASP A 584 -37.38 9.78 9.30
N PHE A 585 -36.73 10.29 8.25
CA PHE A 585 -35.99 9.40 7.34
C PHE A 585 -34.90 8.61 8.07
N TRP A 586 -34.17 9.21 9.02
CA TRP A 586 -33.11 8.50 9.78
C TRP A 586 -33.53 8.06 11.19
N LYS A 587 -34.70 8.51 11.66
CA LYS A 587 -35.29 8.01 12.90
C LYS A 587 -35.73 6.55 12.70
#